data_AF-A0A959EX45-F1
#
_entry.id   AF-A0A959EX45-F1
#
_cell.length_a   1.000
_cell.length_b   1.000
_cell.length_c   1.000
_cell.angle_alpha   90.00
_cell.angle_beta   90.00
_cell.angle_gamma   90.00
#
_symmetry.space_group_name_H-M   'P 1'
#
loop_
_entity.id
_entity.type
_entity.pdbx_description
1 polymer ?
#
loop_
_entity_poly.entity_id
_entity_poly.type
_entity_poly.pdbx_seq_one_letter_code
_entity_poly.pdbx_strand_id
1 'polypeptide(L)'
;QMPLAAIDFAANGGTNFAKLELLRSDPQKQEIFSKLALVGHSAEEMVDLTNELVRELGQDLRCKQIIVSGGIPHFLDGYYLINRLSLTAIYGQASAFLRHARDEYEQLYRYVDNQVQGLELANAFLTIKQPHKS
;
A
#
# COMPACT_ATOMS: atom_id res chain seq x y z
N GLN A 1 -13.15 16.92 18.34
CA GLN A 1 -12.11 16.18 17.57
C GLN A 1 -12.60 16.07 16.14
N MET A 2 -11.81 16.46 15.13
CA MET A 2 -12.21 16.32 13.72
C MET A 2 -12.23 14.84 13.33
N PRO A 3 -13.28 14.35 12.65
CA PRO A 3 -13.30 12.97 12.17
C PRO A 3 -12.23 12.76 11.11
N LEU A 4 -11.51 11.64 11.20
CA LEU A 4 -10.56 11.23 10.15
C LEU A 4 -11.35 10.86 8.89
N ALA A 5 -10.94 11.42 7.75
CA ALA A 5 -11.55 11.10 6.46
C ALA A 5 -11.03 9.76 5.93
N ALA A 6 -9.70 9.57 5.96
CA ALA A 6 -9.03 8.36 5.49
C ALA A 6 -7.80 8.02 6.33
N ILE A 7 -7.38 6.76 6.27
CA ILE A 7 -6.11 6.26 6.81
C ILE A 7 -5.25 5.75 5.66
N ASP A 8 -3.96 6.11 5.65
CA ASP A 8 -2.98 5.57 4.71
C ASP A 8 -2.16 4.48 5.39
N PHE A 9 -2.09 3.29 4.78
CA PHE A 9 -1.39 2.13 5.35
C PHE A 9 0.12 2.34 5.46
N ALA A 10 0.74 2.99 4.47
CA ALA A 10 2.20 3.14 4.38
C ALA A 10 2.96 1.85 4.74
N ALA A 11 2.49 0.72 4.20
CA ALA A 11 2.89 -0.62 4.60
C ALA A 11 4.36 -0.94 4.28
N ASN A 12 4.88 -1.96 4.95
CA ASN A 12 6.19 -2.52 4.64
C ASN A 12 6.17 -3.26 3.29
N GLY A 13 7.28 -3.20 2.55
CA GLY A 13 7.42 -3.79 1.20
C GLY A 13 7.87 -2.80 0.12
N GLY A 14 7.78 -1.49 0.40
CA GLY A 14 8.26 -0.41 -0.47
C GLY A 14 9.54 0.24 0.02
N THR A 15 9.52 1.57 0.15
CA THR A 15 10.61 2.31 0.79
C THR A 15 10.71 1.94 2.26
N ASN A 16 11.81 1.33 2.65
CA ASN A 16 12.07 0.96 4.04
C ASN A 16 12.82 2.10 4.75
N PHE A 17 12.08 2.97 5.44
CA PHE A 17 12.68 4.12 6.15
C PHE A 17 13.55 3.70 7.33
N ALA A 18 13.22 2.61 8.03
CA ALA A 18 14.09 2.07 9.08
C ALA A 18 15.45 1.67 8.51
N LYS A 19 15.49 0.98 7.37
CA LYS A 19 16.73 0.64 6.66
C LYS A 19 17.46 1.89 6.15
N LEU A 20 16.74 2.87 5.61
CA LEU A 20 17.33 4.12 5.14
C LEU A 20 18.05 4.87 6.27
N GLU A 21 17.40 5.02 7.43
CA GLU A 21 18.00 5.70 8.58
C GLU A 21 19.13 4.88 9.21
N LEU A 22 19.09 3.55 9.17
CA LEU A 22 20.23 2.71 9.55
C LEU A 22 21.44 2.95 8.66
N LEU A 23 21.26 3.04 7.33
CA LEU A 23 22.36 3.32 6.40
C LEU A 23 23.00 4.71 6.62
N ARG A 24 22.27 5.63 7.26
CA ARG A 24 22.77 6.97 7.64
C ARG A 24 23.49 6.96 9.01
N SER A 25 23.44 5.85 9.73
CA SER A 25 24.04 5.69 11.07
C SER A 25 25.43 5.03 11.03
N ASP A 26 26.10 4.98 12.18
CA ASP A 26 27.41 4.35 12.33
C ASP A 26 27.34 2.80 12.22
N PRO A 27 28.46 2.12 11.89
CA PRO A 27 28.47 0.67 11.69
C PRO A 27 28.00 -0.15 12.89
N GLN A 28 28.25 0.31 14.11
CA GLN A 28 27.85 -0.40 15.32
C GLN A 28 26.32 -0.38 15.48
N LYS A 29 25.68 0.77 15.24
CA LYS A 29 24.21 0.86 15.22
C LYS A 29 23.59 0.04 14.10
N GLN A 30 24.20 0.02 12.91
CA GLN A 30 23.71 -0.79 11.80
C GLN A 30 23.63 -2.28 12.18
N GLU A 31 24.65 -2.81 12.86
CA GLU A 31 24.67 -4.21 13.30
C GLU A 31 23.58 -4.47 14.34
N ILE A 32 23.55 -3.67 15.42
CA ILE A 32 22.63 -3.85 16.56
C ILE A 32 21.16 -3.75 16.12
N PHE A 33 20.85 -2.79 15.26
CA PHE A 33 19.47 -2.44 14.92
C PHE A 33 19.02 -2.96 13.54
N SER A 34 19.85 -3.73 12.84
CA SER A 34 19.53 -4.32 11.53
C SER A 34 18.17 -5.00 11.46
N LYS A 35 17.76 -5.68 12.54
CA LYS A 35 16.47 -6.39 12.64
C LYS A 35 15.25 -5.48 12.69
N LEU A 36 15.40 -4.21 13.14
CA LEU A 36 14.30 -3.24 13.13
C LEU A 36 13.83 -2.92 11.72
N ALA A 37 14.70 -3.05 10.71
CA ALA A 37 14.31 -2.89 9.32
C ALA A 37 13.31 -3.96 8.83
N LEU A 38 13.13 -5.07 9.55
CA LEU A 38 12.18 -6.12 9.20
C LEU A 38 10.83 -5.96 9.90
N VAL A 39 10.70 -4.99 10.82
CA VAL A 39 9.48 -4.77 11.59
C VAL A 39 8.47 -3.95 10.77
N GLY A 40 7.22 -4.41 10.79
CA GLY A 40 6.09 -3.78 10.11
C GLY A 40 5.25 -4.80 9.34
N HIS A 41 4.01 -4.44 9.02
CA HIS A 41 3.10 -5.29 8.27
C HIS A 41 3.19 -5.01 6.78
N SER A 42 3.04 -6.06 5.97
CA SER A 42 2.79 -5.95 4.53
C SER A 42 1.42 -5.36 4.25
N ALA A 43 1.22 -4.83 3.04
CA ALA A 43 -0.07 -4.27 2.64
C ALA A 43 -1.19 -5.32 2.69
N GLU A 44 -0.90 -6.58 2.36
CA GLU A 44 -1.85 -7.68 2.42
C GLU A 44 -2.28 -8.01 3.87
N GLU A 45 -1.32 -8.10 4.80
CA GLU A 45 -1.63 -8.29 6.22
C GLU A 45 -2.48 -7.14 6.77
N MET A 46 -2.18 -5.89 6.38
CA MET A 46 -2.98 -4.73 6.81
C MET A 46 -4.40 -4.74 6.22
N VAL A 47 -4.60 -5.26 5.01
CA VAL A 47 -5.94 -5.47 4.43
C VAL A 47 -6.73 -6.45 5.30
N ASP A 48 -6.13 -7.58 5.67
CA ASP A 48 -6.81 -8.62 6.46
C ASP A 48 -7.12 -8.14 7.89
N LEU A 49 -6.16 -7.52 8.56
CA LEU A 49 -6.36 -6.90 9.87
C LEU A 49 -7.46 -5.83 9.82
N THR A 50 -7.50 -5.02 8.77
CA THR A 50 -8.55 -3.99 8.61
C THR A 50 -9.92 -4.62 8.44
N ASN A 51 -10.04 -5.69 7.64
CA ASN A 51 -11.30 -6.42 7.48
C ASN A 51 -11.76 -7.07 8.79
N GLU A 52 -10.85 -7.53 9.64
CA GLU A 52 -11.14 -7.99 11.00
C GLU A 52 -11.67 -6.85 11.87
N LEU A 53 -10.95 -5.73 11.93
CA LEU A 53 -11.35 -4.55 12.70
C LEU A 53 -12.72 -3.99 12.27
N VAL A 54 -13.04 -4.01 10.97
CA VAL A 54 -14.35 -3.58 10.48
C VAL A 54 -15.46 -4.47 11.04
N ARG A 55 -15.24 -5.77 11.15
CA ARG A 55 -16.21 -6.71 11.74
C ARG A 55 -16.33 -6.53 13.26
N GLU A 56 -15.22 -6.29 13.94
CA GLU A 56 -15.18 -6.10 15.40
C GLU A 56 -15.82 -4.78 15.84
N LEU A 57 -15.49 -3.68 15.16
CA LEU A 57 -15.96 -2.34 15.52
C LEU A 57 -17.41 -2.10 15.08
N GLY A 58 -17.85 -2.67 13.97
CA GLY A 58 -19.23 -2.53 13.48
C GLY A 58 -19.68 -1.07 13.38
N GLN A 59 -20.64 -0.67 14.24
CA GLN A 59 -21.20 0.69 14.25
C GLN A 59 -20.24 1.74 14.82
N ASP A 60 -19.24 1.33 15.60
CA ASP A 60 -18.24 2.21 16.18
C ASP A 60 -17.14 2.60 15.17
N LEU A 61 -17.18 2.06 13.94
CA LEU A 61 -16.25 2.40 12.88
C LEU A 61 -16.47 3.84 12.37
N ARG A 62 -15.52 4.72 12.69
CA ARG A 62 -15.58 6.16 12.36
C ARG A 62 -14.92 6.55 11.04
N CYS A 63 -13.90 5.81 10.61
CA CYS A 63 -13.18 6.05 9.35
C CYS A 63 -13.47 4.90 8.38
N LYS A 64 -13.93 5.22 7.17
CA LYS A 64 -14.42 4.24 6.18
C LYS A 64 -13.68 4.32 4.85
N GLN A 65 -12.59 5.07 4.81
CA GLN A 65 -11.78 5.23 3.61
C GLN A 65 -10.33 4.89 3.92
N ILE A 66 -9.70 4.14 3.03
CA ILE A 66 -8.32 3.69 3.16
C ILE A 66 -7.53 4.06 1.91
N ILE A 67 -6.28 4.47 2.10
CA ILE A 67 -5.27 4.50 1.03
C ILE A 67 -4.36 3.30 1.28
N VAL A 68 -4.43 2.31 0.42
CA VAL A 68 -3.53 1.16 0.47
C VAL A 68 -2.22 1.61 -0.18
N SER A 69 -1.20 1.90 0.61
CA SER A 69 0.13 2.26 0.09
C SER A 69 1.23 1.45 0.76
N GLY A 70 2.45 1.58 0.24
CA GLY A 70 3.62 0.84 0.72
C GLY A 70 3.88 -0.40 -0.11
N GLY A 71 4.86 -0.32 -1.01
CA GLY A 71 5.34 -1.50 -1.75
C GLY A 71 4.40 -2.03 -2.84
N ILE A 72 3.60 -1.16 -3.46
CA ILE A 72 2.70 -1.55 -4.56
C ILE A 72 3.37 -1.16 -5.88
N PRO A 73 3.94 -2.09 -6.65
CA PRO A 73 4.69 -1.77 -7.87
C PRO A 73 3.81 -1.63 -9.12
N HIS A 74 2.67 -2.32 -9.20
CA HIS A 74 1.84 -2.37 -10.40
C HIS A 74 0.33 -2.36 -10.14
N PHE A 75 -0.44 -1.93 -11.14
CA PHE A 75 -1.91 -1.78 -11.06
C PHE A 75 -2.64 -3.06 -10.66
N LEU A 76 -2.16 -4.26 -11.03
CA LEU A 76 -2.82 -5.51 -10.61
C LEU A 76 -2.75 -5.75 -9.10
N ASP A 77 -1.63 -5.40 -8.44
CA ASP A 77 -1.51 -5.49 -6.98
C ASP A 77 -2.41 -4.46 -6.32
N GLY A 78 -2.38 -3.23 -6.85
CA GLY A 78 -3.26 -2.15 -6.41
C GLY A 78 -4.73 -2.55 -6.50
N TYR A 79 -5.16 -3.04 -7.67
CA TYR A 79 -6.50 -3.57 -7.91
C TYR A 79 -6.85 -4.71 -6.94
N TYR A 80 -5.95 -5.68 -6.77
CA TYR A 80 -6.19 -6.81 -5.88
C TYR A 80 -6.43 -6.37 -4.43
N LEU A 81 -5.56 -5.50 -3.90
CA LEU A 81 -5.63 -5.06 -2.51
C LEU A 81 -6.85 -4.17 -2.23
N ILE A 82 -7.14 -3.19 -3.09
CA ILE A 82 -8.28 -2.29 -2.87
C ILE A 82 -9.63 -3.02 -2.99
N ASN A 83 -9.72 -4.06 -3.83
CA ASN A 83 -10.95 -4.85 -4.00
C ASN A 83 -11.09 -5.99 -2.98
N ARG A 84 -10.02 -6.36 -2.27
CA ARG A 84 -10.09 -7.26 -1.11
C ARG A 84 -10.52 -6.56 0.18
N LEU A 85 -10.32 -5.26 0.26
CA LEU A 85 -10.71 -4.47 1.42
C LEU A 85 -12.25 -4.30 1.44
N SER A 86 -12.85 -4.41 2.63
CA SER A 86 -14.29 -4.23 2.84
C SER A 86 -14.73 -2.76 2.92
N LEU A 87 -13.79 -1.82 2.87
CA LEU A 87 -14.02 -0.38 2.89
C LEU A 87 -13.69 0.25 1.53
N THR A 88 -14.13 1.50 1.34
CA THR A 88 -13.74 2.29 0.16
C THR A 88 -12.23 2.51 0.17
N ALA A 89 -11.55 2.14 -0.90
CA ALA A 89 -10.11 2.24 -0.97
C ALA A 89 -9.59 2.71 -2.34
N ILE A 90 -8.44 3.37 -2.29
CA ILE A 90 -7.56 3.64 -3.44
C ILE A 90 -6.16 3.11 -3.11
N TYR A 91 -5.30 2.91 -4.11
CA TYR A 91 -3.89 2.58 -3.86
C TYR A 91 -2.97 3.77 -4.13
N GLY A 92 -1.88 3.85 -3.37
CA GLY A 92 -0.88 4.91 -3.46
C GLY A 92 0.52 4.38 -3.78
N GLN A 93 1.27 5.13 -4.57
CA GLN A 93 2.66 4.82 -4.94
C GLN A 93 3.56 6.03 -4.73
N ALA A 94 4.75 5.81 -4.16
CA ALA A 94 5.74 6.87 -3.92
C ALA A 94 7.06 6.59 -4.66
N SER A 95 7.83 5.59 -4.23
CA SER A 95 9.17 5.30 -4.80
C SER A 95 9.12 4.89 -6.27
N ALA A 96 8.04 4.26 -6.73
CA ALA A 96 7.85 3.92 -8.13
C ALA A 96 7.68 5.19 -8.99
N PHE A 97 6.83 6.13 -8.57
CA PHE A 97 6.69 7.44 -9.21
C PHE A 97 8.02 8.20 -9.19
N LEU A 98 8.69 8.25 -8.04
CA LEU A 98 9.99 8.93 -7.91
C LEU A 98 11.04 8.35 -8.86
N ARG A 99 11.03 7.04 -9.10
CA ARG A 99 11.95 6.41 -10.06
C ARG A 99 11.77 6.98 -11.47
N HIS A 100 10.52 7.07 -11.94
CA HIS A 100 10.21 7.59 -13.28
C HIS A 100 10.28 9.13 -13.36
N ALA A 101 10.08 9.83 -12.25
CA ALA A 101 10.19 11.28 -12.16
C ALA A 101 11.64 11.80 -12.18
N ARG A 102 12.63 10.91 -11.98
CA ARG A 102 14.06 11.26 -12.05
C ARG A 102 14.58 11.36 -13.48
N ASP A 103 13.82 10.84 -14.45
CA ASP A 103 14.13 10.91 -15.86
C ASP A 103 13.33 12.05 -16.52
N GLU A 104 13.02 11.92 -17.82
CA GLU A 104 12.20 12.90 -18.55
C GLU A 104 10.73 12.86 -18.11
N TYR A 105 10.06 14.03 -18.12
CA TYR A 105 8.63 14.15 -17.76
C TYR A 105 7.74 13.16 -18.53
N GLU A 106 8.05 12.92 -19.81
CA GLU A 106 7.32 11.97 -20.64
C GLU A 106 7.33 10.54 -20.06
N GLN A 107 8.42 10.12 -19.41
CA GLN A 107 8.49 8.81 -18.78
C GLN A 107 7.57 8.71 -17.57
N LEU A 108 7.52 9.74 -16.73
CA LEU A 108 6.58 9.83 -15.62
C LEU A 108 5.13 9.83 -16.13
N TYR A 109 4.83 10.63 -17.16
CA TYR A 109 3.50 10.69 -17.76
C TYR A 109 3.06 9.31 -18.26
N ARG A 110 3.90 8.65 -19.08
CA ARG A 110 3.62 7.30 -19.60
C ARG A 110 3.44 6.28 -18.48
N TYR A 111 4.23 6.38 -17.41
CA TYR A 111 4.08 5.50 -16.25
C TYR A 111 2.71 5.67 -15.59
N VAL A 112 2.28 6.91 -15.33
CA VAL A 112 0.97 7.21 -14.72
C VAL A 112 -0.16 6.75 -15.63
N ASP A 113 -0.10 7.07 -16.92
CA ASP A 113 -1.09 6.66 -17.93
C ASP A 113 -1.25 5.13 -17.98
N ASN A 114 -0.15 4.39 -17.96
CA ASN A 114 -0.18 2.92 -17.90
C ASN A 114 -0.81 2.38 -16.60
N GLN A 115 -0.60 3.04 -15.45
CA GLN A 115 -1.27 2.63 -14.20
C GLN A 115 -2.78 2.86 -14.28
N VAL A 116 -3.22 3.98 -14.87
CA VAL A 116 -4.64 4.32 -15.05
C VAL A 116 -5.30 3.32 -16.00
N GLN A 117 -4.77 3.15 -17.21
CA GLN A 117 -5.32 2.23 -18.21
C GLN A 117 -5.33 0.78 -17.72
N GLY A 118 -4.26 0.36 -17.03
CA GLY A 118 -4.20 -0.97 -16.43
C GLY A 118 -5.27 -1.18 -15.37
N LEU A 119 -5.53 -0.17 -14.53
CA LEU A 119 -6.58 -0.23 -13.52
C LEU A 119 -7.98 -0.23 -14.15
N GLU A 120 -8.20 0.56 -15.21
CA GLU A 120 -9.45 0.55 -15.98
C GLU A 120 -9.72 -0.84 -16.59
N LEU A 121 -8.70 -1.44 -17.21
CA LEU A 121 -8.78 -2.82 -17.73
C LEU A 121 -9.10 -3.82 -16.62
N ALA A 122 -8.42 -3.74 -15.48
CA ALA A 122 -8.64 -4.62 -14.35
C ALA A 122 -10.07 -4.50 -13.80
N ASN A 123 -10.57 -3.27 -13.65
CA ASN A 123 -11.94 -3.02 -13.21
C ASN A 123 -12.99 -3.51 -14.22
N ALA A 124 -12.70 -3.45 -15.52
CA ALA A 124 -13.63 -3.89 -16.57
C ALA A 124 -13.71 -5.42 -16.71
N PHE A 125 -12.60 -6.13 -16.50
CA PHE A 125 -12.49 -7.54 -16.90
C PHE A 125 -12.14 -8.52 -15.78
N LEU A 126 -11.66 -8.05 -14.63
CA LEU A 126 -11.24 -8.94 -13.54
C LEU A 126 -12.28 -8.98 -12.42
N THR A 127 -12.19 -10.03 -11.62
CA THR A 127 -12.94 -10.19 -10.39
C THR A 127 -12.07 -10.92 -9.40
N ILE A 128 -12.09 -10.49 -8.13
CA ILE A 128 -11.31 -11.13 -7.09
C ILE A 128 -11.85 -12.53 -6.84
N LYS A 129 -10.96 -13.53 -6.91
CA LYS A 129 -11.31 -14.91 -6.58
C LYS A 129 -11.67 -14.99 -5.11
N GLN A 130 -12.92 -15.37 -4.83
CA GLN A 130 -13.36 -15.69 -3.48
C GLN A 130 -12.63 -16.96 -3.00
N PRO A 131 -12.12 -17.02 -1.77
CA PRO A 131 -11.59 -18.26 -1.22
C PRO A 131 -12.70 -19.32 -1.24
N HIS A 132 -12.38 -20.51 -1.75
CA HIS A 132 -13.33 -21.62 -1.78
C HIS A 132 -13.65 -21.99 -0.33
N LYS A 133 -14.92 -21.91 0.09
CA LYS A 133 -15.34 -22.47 1.37
C LYS A 133 -15.21 -23.99 1.27
N SER A 134 -14.12 -24.54 1.81
CA SER A 134 -14.01 -25.98 2.11
C SER A 134 -14.87 -26.35 3.30
#